data_AF-A0A1I6ANC0-F1
#
_entry.id   AF-A0A1I6ANC0-F1
#
_cell.length_a   1.000
_cell.length_b   1.000
_cell.length_c   1.000
_cell.angle_alpha   90.00
_cell.angle_beta   90.00
_cell.angle_gamma   90.00
#
_symmetry.space_group_name_H-M   'P 1'
#
loop_
_entity.id
_entity.type
_entity.pdbx_description
1 polymer ?
#
loop_
_entity_poly.entity_id
_entity_poly.type
_entity_poly.pdbx_seq_one_letter_code
_entity_poly.pdbx_strand_id
1 'polypeptide(L)'
;MKTFANYEIVGRVGQLKEGNGVLRITIAAEYGRKDNNGTFQSKPFWNEVNIWNENVIKWAKENVGPGDIVRSVGTIRQEQWEDPRTGETRYGVTLSSESFDNYSHEVRRQVARQAG
;
A
#
# COMPACT_ATOMS: atom_id res chain seq x y z
N MET A 1 -14.23 -8.50 25.03
CA MET A 1 -13.64 -9.30 23.93
C MET A 1 -13.16 -8.33 22.86
N LYS A 2 -11.95 -8.49 22.31
CA LYS A 2 -11.41 -7.61 21.25
C LYS A 2 -11.59 -8.30 19.90
N THR A 3 -12.40 -7.74 19.01
CA THR A 3 -12.56 -8.19 17.62
C THR A 3 -11.70 -7.32 16.69
N PHE A 4 -11.35 -7.82 15.50
CA PHE A 4 -10.53 -7.09 14.54
C PHE A 4 -10.84 -7.53 13.10
N ALA A 5 -10.61 -6.61 12.15
CA ALA A 5 -10.64 -6.86 10.71
C ALA A 5 -9.44 -6.13 10.10
N ASN A 6 -8.39 -6.87 9.76
CA ASN A 6 -7.09 -6.32 9.41
C ASN A 6 -6.62 -6.77 8.03
N TYR A 7 -5.67 -6.02 7.48
CA TYR A 7 -4.86 -6.44 6.34
C TYR A 7 -3.37 -6.26 6.64
N GLU A 8 -2.55 -6.98 5.87
CA GLU A 8 -1.11 -6.79 5.79
C GLU A 8 -0.69 -6.99 4.33
N ILE A 9 0.06 -6.03 3.79
CA ILE A 9 0.60 -6.10 2.43
C ILE A 9 2.09 -5.80 2.49
N VAL A 10 2.89 -6.70 1.93
CA VAL A 10 4.28 -6.43 1.55
C VAL A 10 4.35 -6.47 0.03
N GLY A 11 4.87 -5.41 -0.57
CA GLY A 11 4.88 -5.31 -2.03
C GLY A 11 5.61 -4.06 -2.53
N ARG A 12 5.57 -3.87 -3.85
CA ARG A 12 6.22 -2.72 -4.50
C ARG A 12 5.25 -1.56 -4.65
N VAL A 13 5.72 -0.35 -4.37
CA VAL A 13 4.96 0.88 -4.61
C VAL A 13 4.77 1.10 -6.11
N GLY A 14 3.54 1.37 -6.53
CA GLY A 14 3.22 1.82 -7.89
C GLY A 14 3.20 3.34 -8.00
N GLN A 15 2.27 3.97 -7.28
CA GLN A 15 2.10 5.42 -7.29
C GLN A 15 1.68 5.94 -5.92
N LEU A 16 1.91 7.23 -5.69
CA LEU A 16 1.44 7.98 -4.55
C LEU A 16 0.50 9.08 -5.05
N LYS A 17 -0.64 9.28 -4.38
CA LYS A 17 -1.62 10.32 -4.69
C LYS A 17 -2.12 10.97 -3.41
N GLU A 18 -1.92 12.28 -3.31
CA GLU A 18 -2.41 13.08 -2.19
C GLU A 18 -3.73 13.79 -2.55
N GLY A 19 -4.59 13.97 -1.57
CA GLY A 19 -5.75 14.85 -1.66
C GLY A 19 -6.71 14.64 -0.51
N ASN A 20 -7.48 15.66 -0.13
CA ASN A 20 -8.48 15.60 0.95
C ASN A 20 -7.93 15.06 2.29
N GLY A 21 -6.70 15.45 2.66
CA GLY A 21 -6.07 15.02 3.92
C GLY A 21 -5.64 13.55 3.97
N VAL A 22 -5.65 12.84 2.83
CA VAL A 22 -5.20 11.45 2.73
C VAL A 22 -4.09 11.30 1.70
N LEU A 23 -3.08 10.47 2.04
CA LEU A 23 -2.12 9.96 1.09
C LEU A 23 -2.52 8.52 0.69
N ARG A 24 -2.82 8.34 -0.58
CA ARG A 24 -3.12 7.05 -1.20
C ARG A 24 -1.85 6.48 -1.82
N ILE A 25 -1.51 5.24 -1.50
CA ILE A 25 -0.36 4.55 -2.07
C ILE A 25 -0.84 3.25 -2.69
N THR A 26 -0.50 3.00 -3.96
CA THR A 26 -0.76 1.69 -4.58
C THR A 26 0.40 0.74 -4.32
N ILE A 27 0.09 -0.48 -3.89
CA ILE A 27 1.07 -1.52 -3.58
C ILE A 27 0.75 -2.76 -4.40
N ALA A 28 1.74 -3.28 -5.13
CA ALA A 28 1.69 -4.55 -5.83
C ALA A 28 2.36 -5.66 -5.03
N ALA A 29 1.57 -6.60 -4.56
CA ALA A 29 2.08 -7.89 -4.08
C ALA A 29 2.19 -8.86 -5.26
N GLU A 30 3.38 -9.40 -5.51
CA GLU A 30 3.63 -10.30 -6.66
C GLU A 30 3.34 -11.75 -6.28
N TYR A 31 2.41 -12.39 -6.99
CA TYR A 31 2.01 -13.79 -6.82
C TYR A 31 2.29 -14.64 -8.07
N GLY A 32 3.19 -14.15 -8.93
CA GLY A 32 3.60 -14.83 -10.12
C GLY A 32 4.22 -16.19 -9.85
N ARG A 33 4.10 -17.09 -10.82
CA ARG A 33 4.61 -18.46 -10.75
C ARG A 33 5.22 -18.88 -12.07
N LYS A 34 6.13 -19.85 -12.02
CA LYS A 34 6.61 -20.49 -13.24
C LYS A 34 5.51 -21.36 -13.84
N ASP A 35 5.35 -21.27 -15.16
CA ASP A 35 4.50 -22.20 -15.92
C ASP A 35 5.24 -23.51 -16.22
N ASN A 36 4.54 -24.42 -16.91
CA ASN A 36 5.09 -25.74 -17.28
C ASN A 36 6.30 -25.66 -18.23
N ASN A 37 6.54 -24.52 -18.86
CA ASN A 37 7.67 -24.27 -19.76
C ASN A 37 8.83 -23.58 -19.03
N GLY A 38 8.72 -23.36 -17.72
CA GLY A 38 9.73 -22.70 -16.89
C GLY A 38 9.71 -21.17 -16.96
N THR A 39 8.78 -20.56 -17.72
CA THR A 39 8.65 -19.11 -17.84
C THR A 39 7.93 -18.55 -16.62
N PHE A 40 8.48 -17.52 -16.00
CA PHE A 40 7.82 -16.84 -14.88
C PHE A 40 6.68 -15.96 -15.40
N GLN A 41 5.46 -16.25 -14.94
CA GLN A 41 4.26 -15.48 -15.25
C GLN A 41 3.96 -14.54 -14.09
N SER A 42 4.12 -13.23 -14.30
CA SER A 42 3.80 -12.19 -13.29
C SER A 42 2.30 -12.11 -13.04
N LYS A 43 1.92 -11.95 -11.78
CA LYS A 43 0.54 -11.82 -11.30
C LYS A 43 0.49 -10.84 -10.12
N PRO A 44 0.63 -9.52 -10.38
CA PRO A 44 0.62 -8.51 -9.33
C PRO A 44 -0.80 -8.24 -8.83
N PHE A 45 -0.99 -8.30 -7.52
CA PHE A 45 -2.22 -7.87 -6.86
C PHE A 45 -2.06 -6.43 -6.41
N TRP A 46 -2.69 -5.54 -7.15
CA TRP A 46 -2.68 -4.10 -6.90
C TRP A 46 -3.75 -3.72 -5.88
N ASN A 47 -3.33 -3.06 -4.80
CA ASN A 47 -4.21 -2.57 -3.75
C ASN A 47 -3.88 -1.10 -3.46
N GLU A 48 -4.89 -0.28 -3.19
CA GLU A 48 -4.71 1.09 -2.71
C GLU A 48 -4.85 1.10 -1.18
N VAL A 49 -3.83 1.63 -0.49
CA VAL A 49 -3.87 1.87 0.96
C VAL A 49 -3.95 3.36 1.25
N ASN A 50 -4.70 3.72 2.29
CA ASN A 50 -4.97 5.09 2.69
C ASN A 50 -4.22 5.41 3.99
N ILE A 51 -3.38 6.43 3.98
CA ILE A 51 -2.69 6.93 5.17
C ILE A 51 -3.31 8.27 5.56
N TRP A 52 -3.80 8.34 6.81
CA TRP A 52 -4.46 9.53 7.36
C TRP A 52 -3.60 10.28 8.40
N ASN A 53 -2.64 9.60 9.02
CA ASN A 53 -1.77 10.22 10.01
C ASN A 53 -0.78 11.18 9.34
N GLU A 54 -0.90 12.48 9.62
CA GLU A 54 -0.10 13.54 8.98
C GLU A 54 1.41 13.34 9.13
N ASN A 55 1.88 12.82 10.27
CA ASN A 55 3.31 12.54 10.47
C ASN A 55 3.80 11.41 9.57
N VAL A 56 2.97 10.37 9.40
CA VAL A 56 3.27 9.25 8.49
C VAL A 56 3.19 9.71 7.04
N ILE A 57 2.22 10.57 6.69
CA ILE A 57 2.12 11.19 5.36
C ILE A 57 3.40 11.95 5.04
N LYS A 58 3.82 12.86 5.93
CA LYS A 58 5.04 13.66 5.73
C LYS A 58 6.25 12.76 5.52
N TRP A 59 6.45 11.79 6.40
CA TRP A 59 7.54 10.83 6.27
C TRP A 59 7.46 10.05 4.96
N ALA A 60 6.28 9.56 4.55
CA ALA A 60 6.14 8.78 3.34
C ALA A 60 6.47 9.61 2.08
N LYS A 61 6.06 10.87 2.02
CA LYS A 61 6.37 11.77 0.90
C LYS A 61 7.87 12.02 0.73
N GLU A 62 8.63 12.00 1.82
CA GLU A 62 10.07 12.22 1.81
C GLU A 62 10.86 10.92 1.53
N ASN A 63 10.32 9.76 1.89
CA ASN A 63 11.09 8.51 1.97
C ASN A 63 10.60 7.38 1.06
N VAL A 64 9.43 7.50 0.43
CA VAL A 64 8.78 6.45 -0.36
C VAL A 64 8.64 6.89 -1.82
N GLY A 65 9.11 6.06 -2.75
CA GLY A 65 8.96 6.26 -4.18
C GLY A 65 8.50 5.01 -4.93
N PRO A 66 8.08 5.14 -6.20
CA PRO A 66 7.75 4.00 -7.06
C PRO A 66 8.87 2.95 -7.09
N GLY A 67 8.48 1.68 -6.98
CA GLY A 67 9.40 0.54 -6.96
C GLY A 67 9.95 0.14 -5.58
N ASP A 68 9.85 1.01 -4.57
CA ASP A 68 10.26 0.68 -3.21
C ASP A 68 9.45 -0.52 -2.68
N ILE A 69 10.11 -1.42 -1.96
CA ILE A 69 9.47 -2.49 -1.21
C ILE A 69 9.02 -1.91 0.13
N VAL A 70 7.71 -1.95 0.36
CA VAL A 70 7.06 -1.42 1.55
C VAL A 70 6.25 -2.49 2.26
N ARG A 71 5.98 -2.26 3.55
CA ARG A 71 4.98 -2.98 4.32
C ARG A 71 3.91 -2.01 4.80
N SER A 72 2.65 -2.37 4.61
CA SER A 72 1.51 -1.64 5.15
C SER A 72 0.62 -2.60 5.94
N VAL A 73 0.29 -2.21 7.16
CA VAL A 73 -0.64 -2.92 8.04
C VAL A 73 -1.71 -1.95 8.49
N GLY A 74 -2.94 -2.44 8.58
CA GLY A 74 -4.00 -1.69 9.21
C GLY A 74 -5.34 -2.39 9.10
N THR A 75 -6.40 -1.60 8.97
CA THR A 75 -7.78 -2.08 9.00
C THR A 75 -8.40 -2.14 7.62
N ILE A 76 -9.24 -3.14 7.43
CA ILE A 76 -10.03 -3.35 6.22
C ILE A 76 -11.50 -3.16 6.55
N ARG A 77 -12.21 -2.42 5.69
CA ARG A 77 -13.64 -2.16 5.85
C ARG A 77 -14.35 -2.19 4.50
N GLN A 78 -15.53 -2.79 4.47
CA GLN A 78 -16.47 -2.62 3.38
C GLN A 78 -17.19 -1.28 3.53
N GLU A 79 -17.15 -0.47 2.48
CA GLU A 79 -17.81 0.83 2.40
C GLU A 79 -18.90 0.77 1.34
N GLN A 80 -19.94 1.58 1.51
CA GLN A 80 -20.94 1.82 0.48
C GLN A 80 -21.17 3.33 0.31
N TRP A 81 -21.41 3.76 -0.92
CA TRP A 81 -21.72 5.16 -1.21
C TRP A 81 -22.67 5.26 -2.40
N GLU A 82 -23.42 6.34 -2.47
CA GLU A 82 -24.24 6.65 -3.64
C GLU A 82 -23.36 7.30 -4.71
N ASP A 83 -23.41 6.82 -5.95
CA ASP A 83 -22.77 7.51 -7.06
C ASP A 83 -23.53 8.81 -7.36
N PRO A 84 -22.90 9.99 -7.18
CA PRO A 84 -23.59 11.26 -7.36
C PRO A 84 -24.06 11.53 -8.81
N ARG A 85 -23.59 10.74 -9.79
CA ARG A 85 -23.99 10.86 -11.20
C ARG A 85 -25.16 9.95 -11.56
N THR A 86 -25.23 8.76 -10.96
CA THR A 86 -26.23 7.73 -11.33
C THR A 86 -27.27 7.47 -10.25
N GLY A 87 -27.03 7.87 -9.00
CA GLY A 87 -27.87 7.57 -7.84
C GLY A 87 -27.77 6.11 -7.38
N GLU A 88 -26.90 5.29 -7.99
CA GLU A 88 -26.75 3.88 -7.64
C GLU A 88 -25.90 3.71 -6.38
N THR A 89 -26.28 2.78 -5.50
CA THR A 89 -25.44 2.36 -4.39
C THR A 89 -24.27 1.53 -4.91
N ARG A 90 -23.06 2.01 -4.65
CA ARG A 90 -21.80 1.30 -4.91
C ARG A 90 -21.22 0.73 -3.64
N TYR A 91 -20.49 -0.36 -3.79
CA TYR A 91 -19.77 -1.02 -2.72
C TYR A 91 -18.28 -1.04 -3.05
N GLY A 92 -17.45 -0.92 -2.02
CA GLY A 92 -16.01 -0.99 -2.15
C GLY A 92 -15.37 -1.46 -0.85
N VAL A 93 -14.06 -1.60 -0.90
CA VAL A 93 -13.25 -1.94 0.26
C VAL A 93 -12.22 -0.85 0.45
N THR A 94 -12.11 -0.36 1.67
CA THR A 94 -11.08 0.61 2.07
C THR A 94 -10.05 -0.09 2.95
N LEU A 95 -8.78 0.06 2.56
CA LEU A 95 -7.62 -0.32 3.35
C LEU A 95 -7.07 0.95 4.01
N SER A 96 -7.22 1.08 5.32
CA SER A 96 -6.67 2.19 6.10
C SER A 96 -5.39 1.75 6.80
N SER A 97 -4.26 2.37 6.46
CA SER A 97 -2.95 2.02 7.00
C SER A 97 -2.77 2.64 8.38
N GLU A 98 -2.39 1.80 9.34
CA GLU A 98 -2.05 2.19 10.72
C GLU A 98 -0.53 2.19 10.93
N SER A 99 0.18 1.30 10.23
CA SER A 99 1.63 1.20 10.19
C SER A 99 2.09 1.10 8.74
N PHE A 100 3.15 1.85 8.40
CA PHE A 100 3.72 1.88 7.06
C PHE A 100 5.25 1.98 7.15
N ASP A 101 5.93 0.97 6.61
CA ASP A 101 7.39 0.87 6.62
C ASP A 101 7.94 0.77 5.20
N ASN A 102 9.12 1.35 4.96
CA ASN A 102 9.83 1.25 3.68
C ASN A 102 11.12 0.46 3.86
N TYR A 103 11.10 -0.80 3.42
CA TYR A 103 12.24 -1.70 3.52
C TYR A 103 13.37 -1.29 2.59
N SER A 104 13.05 -0.82 1.38
CA SER A 104 14.05 -0.31 0.44
C SER A 104 14.78 0.91 1.00
N HIS A 105 14.08 1.80 1.71
CA HIS A 105 14.68 2.94 2.39
C HIS A 105 15.59 2.52 3.55
N GLU A 106 15.16 1.55 4.38
CA GLU A 106 15.98 1.08 5.49
C GLU A 106 17.28 0.42 5.00
N VAL A 107 17.22 -0.37 3.93
CA VAL A 107 18.42 -0.93 3.27
C VAL A 107 19.35 0.19 2.79
N ARG A 108 18.82 1.23 2.12
CA ARG A 108 19.60 2.40 1.69
C ARG A 108 20.33 3.06 2.86
N ARG A 109 19.65 3.23 4.01
CA ARG A 109 20.25 3.82 5.23
C ARG A 109 21.34 2.93 5.84
N GLN A 110 21.16 1.62 5.85
CA GLN A 110 22.16 0.69 6.37
C GLN A 110 23.44 0.70 5.54
N VAL A 111 23.32 0.71 4.21
CA VAL A 111 24.47 0.83 3.30
C VAL A 111 25.22 2.14 3.53
N ALA A 112 24.51 3.27 3.65
CA ALA A 112 25.13 4.57 3.90
C ALA A 112 25.90 4.62 5.23
N ARG A 113 25.41 3.96 6.29
CA ARG A 113 26.10 3.87 7.59
C ARG A 113 27.37 3.02 7.56
N GLN A 114 27.45 2.03 6.67
CA GLN A 114 28.63 1.17 6.54
C GLN A 114 29.74 1.81 5.69
N ALA A 115 29.40 2.84 4.90
CA ALA A 115 30.31 3.52 3.99
C ALA A 115 30.96 4.79 4.59
N GLY A 116 30.54 5.21 5.79
CA GLY A 116 31.12 6.33 6.54
C GLY A 116 31.84 5.84 7.80
#